data_AF-A0A6M4J912-F1
#
_entry.id   AF-A0A6M4J912-F1
#
_cell.length_a   1.000
_cell.length_b   1.000
_cell.length_c   1.000
_cell.angle_alpha   90.00
_cell.angle_beta   90.00
_cell.angle_gamma   90.00
#
_symmetry.space_group_name_H-M   'P 1'
#
loop_
_entity.id
_entity.type
_entity.pdbx_description
1 polymer ?
#
loop_
_entity_poly.entity_id
_entity_poly.type
_entity_poly.pdbx_seq_one_letter_code
_entity_poly.pdbx_strand_id
1 'polypeptide(L)'
;MQNNTYWRFKQQQFRTLKISRNLDKTEIASSHPLVVFYTDDKVYYLTAKTWRNQIPQDKDLDVYFKNGSIDHGRGEIINCSSINIMNRKEFESIFEPMKYPNGESISSDKYAEIINKLNENIQDGNIAFNECYLSKDRNNKIIVDWKDKVNTSEIKDLKENINAISLLDKNELQDFLNGNDKILDNKKNVLKDKPPKSLCSNEMKPNAGKPFPNNPKPETSPPAETFTLKLKM
;
A
#
# COMPACT_ATOMS: atom_id res chain seq x y z
N MET A 1 16.30 -1.89 5.03
CA MET A 1 16.26 -1.02 3.82
C MET A 1 15.22 0.03 4.11
N GLN A 2 15.45 1.27 3.69
CA GLN A 2 14.51 2.34 3.98
C GLN A 2 13.21 2.11 3.19
N ASN A 3 12.09 2.35 3.86
CA ASN A 3 10.79 2.52 3.22
C ASN A 3 10.82 3.76 2.30
N ASN A 4 9.71 4.06 1.64
CA ASN A 4 9.55 5.31 0.90
C ASN A 4 10.69 5.59 -0.10
N THR A 5 11.15 4.57 -0.82
CA THR A 5 12.25 4.69 -1.79
C THR A 5 11.80 4.46 -3.21
N TYR A 6 12.50 5.06 -4.16
CA TYR A 6 12.34 4.76 -5.57
C TYR A 6 13.15 3.54 -5.98
N TRP A 7 12.60 2.77 -6.93
CA TRP A 7 13.23 1.59 -7.51
C TRP A 7 12.99 1.53 -9.02
N ARG A 8 13.96 1.05 -9.79
CA ARG A 8 13.90 0.95 -11.24
C ARG A 8 14.68 -0.27 -11.75
N PHE A 9 14.05 -1.02 -12.63
CA PHE A 9 14.69 -2.10 -13.36
C PHE A 9 15.79 -1.55 -14.27
N LYS A 10 17.04 -1.93 -14.02
CA LYS A 10 18.15 -1.59 -14.92
C LYS A 10 18.70 -2.79 -15.69
N GLN A 11 18.56 -4.00 -15.20
CA GLN A 11 18.98 -5.19 -15.94
C GLN A 11 18.01 -5.46 -17.08
N GLN A 12 18.54 -5.56 -18.31
CA GLN A 12 17.73 -5.74 -19.51
C GLN A 12 16.90 -7.02 -19.47
N GLN A 13 17.43 -8.08 -18.85
CA GLN A 13 16.77 -9.38 -18.71
C GLN A 13 15.46 -9.33 -17.90
N PHE A 14 15.29 -8.34 -17.01
CA PHE A 14 14.09 -8.21 -16.17
C PHE A 14 13.10 -7.15 -16.68
N ARG A 15 13.46 -6.39 -17.73
CA ARG A 15 12.58 -5.33 -18.27
C ARG A 15 11.29 -5.86 -18.90
N THR A 16 11.20 -7.15 -19.16
CA THR A 16 9.99 -7.80 -19.67
C THR A 16 9.09 -8.36 -18.58
N LEU A 17 9.54 -8.38 -17.31
CA LEU A 17 8.78 -8.94 -16.18
C LEU A 17 7.73 -7.95 -15.72
N LYS A 18 6.49 -8.11 -16.16
CA LYS A 18 5.39 -7.21 -15.78
C LYS A 18 4.93 -7.53 -14.35
N ILE A 19 5.63 -6.97 -13.37
CA ILE A 19 5.34 -7.21 -11.95
C ILE A 19 4.22 -6.33 -11.40
N SER A 20 3.75 -5.33 -12.15
CA SER A 20 2.71 -4.40 -11.70
C SER A 20 1.42 -4.55 -12.50
N ARG A 21 0.28 -4.33 -11.84
CA ARG A 21 -1.06 -4.24 -12.44
C ARG A 21 -1.78 -2.96 -12.01
N ASN A 22 -2.71 -2.47 -12.84
CA ASN A 22 -3.64 -1.40 -12.50
C ASN A 22 -4.85 -1.93 -11.69
N LEU A 23 -5.76 -1.03 -11.32
CA LEU A 23 -7.03 -1.34 -10.64
C LEU A 23 -7.85 -2.42 -11.37
N ASP A 24 -7.89 -2.34 -12.70
CA ASP A 24 -8.60 -3.28 -13.60
C ASP A 24 -7.82 -4.57 -13.89
N LYS A 25 -6.71 -4.81 -13.20
CA LYS A 25 -5.77 -5.93 -13.38
C LYS A 25 -5.01 -5.94 -14.71
N THR A 26 -5.07 -4.87 -15.51
CA THR A 26 -4.21 -4.74 -16.69
C THR A 26 -2.74 -4.61 -16.28
N GLU A 27 -1.85 -5.32 -16.97
CA GLU A 27 -0.43 -5.34 -16.64
C GLU A 27 0.29 -4.07 -17.10
N ILE A 28 1.20 -3.58 -16.27
CA ILE A 28 1.99 -2.38 -16.52
C ILE A 28 3.41 -2.76 -16.91
N ALA A 29 3.99 -2.02 -17.86
CA ALA A 29 5.36 -2.25 -18.32
C ALA A 29 6.40 -2.03 -17.21
N SER A 30 7.39 -2.92 -17.12
CA SER A 30 8.43 -2.93 -16.08
C SER A 30 9.46 -1.80 -16.22
N SER A 31 9.40 -1.00 -17.28
CA SER A 31 10.30 0.14 -17.45
C SER A 31 10.02 1.28 -16.48
N HIS A 32 8.84 1.27 -15.86
CA HIS A 32 8.38 2.28 -14.94
C HIS A 32 9.09 2.16 -13.58
N PRO A 33 9.54 3.28 -13.00
CA PRO A 33 9.99 3.29 -11.63
C PRO A 33 8.87 2.87 -10.66
N LEU A 34 9.27 2.45 -9.47
CA LEU A 34 8.40 2.00 -8.41
C LEU A 34 8.64 2.82 -7.16
N VAL A 35 7.58 3.05 -6.39
CA VAL A 35 7.65 3.54 -5.01
C VAL A 35 7.48 2.35 -4.10
N VAL A 36 8.41 2.11 -3.19
CA VAL A 36 8.50 0.86 -2.43
C VAL A 36 8.32 1.08 -0.93
N PHE A 37 7.53 0.20 -0.32
CA PHE A 37 7.34 0.04 1.12
C PHE A 37 7.64 -1.43 1.51
N TYR A 38 8.53 -1.62 2.46
CA TYR A 38 9.01 -2.90 2.97
C TYR A 38 8.28 -3.30 4.26
N THR A 39 8.04 -4.60 4.39
CA THR A 39 7.93 -5.30 5.68
C THR A 39 9.10 -6.29 5.81
N ASP A 40 9.07 -7.12 6.85
CA ASP A 40 10.06 -8.19 7.04
C ASP A 40 10.10 -9.17 5.87
N ASP A 41 8.93 -9.50 5.31
CA ASP A 41 8.73 -10.60 4.37
C ASP A 41 8.15 -10.17 3.00
N LYS A 42 7.51 -9.00 2.93
CA LYS A 42 6.85 -8.48 1.73
C LYS A 42 7.41 -7.14 1.30
N VAL A 43 7.18 -6.87 0.03
CA VAL A 43 7.39 -5.58 -0.60
C VAL A 43 6.07 -5.15 -1.21
N TYR A 44 5.57 -4.01 -0.75
CA TYR A 44 4.41 -3.32 -1.28
C TYR A 44 4.92 -2.20 -2.18
N TYR A 45 4.36 -2.04 -3.37
CA TYR A 45 4.86 -1.04 -4.29
C TYR A 45 3.80 -0.46 -5.22
N LEU A 46 4.02 0.81 -5.55
CA LEU A 46 3.23 1.59 -6.50
C LEU A 46 4.03 1.79 -7.77
N THR A 47 3.34 1.91 -8.89
CA THR A 47 4.00 2.24 -10.16
C THR A 47 4.05 3.75 -10.34
N ALA A 48 5.24 4.28 -10.64
CA ALA A 48 5.45 5.68 -10.98
C ALA A 48 5.71 5.84 -12.49
N LYS A 49 5.13 6.88 -13.10
CA LYS A 49 5.29 7.20 -14.52
C LYS A 49 5.76 8.64 -14.67
N THR A 50 6.69 8.87 -15.59
CA THR A 50 7.06 10.22 -16.00
C THR A 50 6.04 10.77 -16.99
N TRP A 51 5.63 12.03 -16.83
CA TRP A 51 4.82 12.75 -17.81
C TRP A 51 5.59 13.95 -18.36
N ARG A 52 5.40 14.23 -19.66
CA ARG A 52 6.17 15.27 -20.37
C ARG A 52 5.34 16.48 -20.76
N ASN A 53 4.08 16.30 -21.19
CA ASN A 53 3.42 17.32 -22.01
C ASN A 53 2.04 17.76 -21.52
N GLN A 54 1.27 16.92 -20.82
CA GLN A 54 -0.06 17.28 -20.30
C GLN A 54 -0.35 16.54 -19.01
N ILE A 55 -1.00 17.22 -18.07
CA ILE A 55 -1.50 16.59 -16.84
C ILE A 55 -2.62 15.64 -17.26
N PRO A 56 -2.55 14.34 -16.93
CA PRO A 56 -3.63 13.39 -17.22
C PRO A 56 -4.98 13.86 -16.67
N GLN A 57 -6.04 13.51 -17.38
CA GLN A 57 -7.41 13.88 -17.00
C GLN A 57 -7.91 13.09 -15.78
N ASP A 58 -7.35 11.91 -15.52
CA ASP A 58 -7.75 11.02 -14.42
C ASP A 58 -6.99 11.37 -13.12
N LYS A 59 -7.28 12.56 -12.57
CA LYS A 59 -6.59 13.06 -11.38
C LYS A 59 -7.02 12.39 -10.08
N ASP A 60 -8.16 11.72 -10.11
CA ASP A 60 -8.89 11.43 -8.88
C ASP A 60 -8.36 10.21 -8.14
N LEU A 61 -7.51 9.40 -8.78
CA LEU A 61 -6.97 8.18 -8.16
C LEU A 61 -5.46 8.20 -7.92
N ASP A 62 -4.74 9.14 -8.54
CA ASP A 62 -3.28 9.15 -8.60
C ASP A 62 -2.70 10.46 -8.03
N VAL A 63 -1.42 10.44 -7.66
CA VAL A 63 -0.69 11.64 -7.18
C VAL A 63 0.20 12.20 -8.28
N TYR A 64 0.22 13.52 -8.41
CA TYR A 64 0.91 14.24 -9.48
C TYR A 64 1.94 15.22 -8.93
N PHE A 65 3.20 15.02 -9.29
CA PHE A 65 4.27 15.94 -8.97
C PHE A 65 4.76 16.63 -10.25
N LYS A 66 4.84 17.97 -10.23
CA LYS A 66 5.41 18.74 -11.34
C LYS A 66 6.91 18.51 -11.48
N ASN A 67 7.61 18.39 -10.35
CA ASN A 67 9.04 18.14 -10.28
C ASN A 67 9.26 16.72 -9.72
N GLY A 68 9.27 15.75 -10.62
CA GLY A 68 9.53 14.35 -10.30
C GLY A 68 10.98 14.14 -9.87
N SER A 69 11.19 13.21 -8.94
CA SER A 69 12.53 12.92 -8.41
C SER A 69 13.35 12.01 -9.36
N ILE A 70 12.69 11.29 -10.27
CA ILE A 70 13.29 10.16 -10.97
C ILE A 70 13.90 10.51 -12.35
N ASP A 71 13.38 11.53 -13.03
CA ASP A 71 13.77 11.86 -14.42
C ASP A 71 14.07 13.35 -14.60
N HIS A 72 15.04 13.84 -13.83
CA HIS A 72 15.65 15.17 -13.96
C HIS A 72 14.62 16.33 -13.95
N GLY A 73 13.69 16.31 -13.00
CA GLY A 73 12.70 17.39 -12.85
C GLY A 73 11.52 17.33 -13.81
N ARG A 74 11.40 16.28 -14.64
CA ARG A 74 10.17 16.00 -15.36
C ARG A 74 9.05 15.64 -14.40
N GLY A 75 7.82 15.90 -14.82
CA GLY A 75 6.65 15.55 -14.04
C GLY A 75 6.57 14.04 -13.76
N GLU A 76 5.99 13.70 -12.62
CA GLU A 76 5.80 12.34 -12.12
C GLU A 76 4.34 12.09 -11.74
N ILE A 77 3.86 10.88 -12.00
CA ILE A 77 2.54 10.38 -11.61
C ILE A 77 2.78 9.10 -10.83
N ILE A 78 2.14 8.95 -9.68
CA ILE A 78 2.20 7.74 -8.88
C ILE A 78 0.81 7.13 -8.86
N ASN A 79 0.70 5.89 -9.34
CA ASN A 79 -0.54 5.15 -9.31
C ASN A 79 -0.87 4.77 -7.85
N CYS A 80 -1.92 5.38 -7.30
CA CYS A 80 -2.39 5.10 -5.94
C CYS A 80 -3.68 4.27 -5.92
N SER A 81 -4.20 3.83 -7.08
CA SER A 81 -5.33 2.91 -7.18
C SER A 81 -4.93 1.43 -7.16
N SER A 82 -3.64 1.12 -7.16
CA SER A 82 -3.15 -0.26 -7.14
C SER A 82 -1.89 -0.41 -6.29
N ILE A 83 -1.99 -1.25 -5.25
CA ILE A 83 -0.85 -1.71 -4.48
C ILE A 83 -0.46 -3.10 -4.96
N ASN A 84 0.77 -3.22 -5.44
CA ASN A 84 1.34 -4.49 -5.88
C ASN A 84 2.18 -5.08 -4.75
N ILE A 85 2.20 -6.41 -4.63
CA ILE A 85 2.76 -7.13 -3.50
C ILE A 85 3.64 -8.26 -4.04
N MET A 86 4.85 -8.39 -3.50
CA MET A 86 5.77 -9.49 -3.82
C MET A 86 6.49 -9.95 -2.56
N ASN A 87 6.98 -11.19 -2.52
CA ASN A 87 7.93 -11.57 -1.48
C ASN A 87 9.20 -10.73 -1.59
N ARG A 88 9.72 -10.29 -0.43
CA ARG A 88 10.88 -9.40 -0.38
C ARG A 88 12.12 -9.98 -1.04
N LYS A 89 12.43 -11.26 -0.83
CA LYS A 89 13.61 -11.89 -1.42
C LYS A 89 13.50 -11.99 -2.92
N GLU A 90 12.31 -12.29 -3.44
CA GLU A 90 12.04 -12.34 -4.88
C GLU A 90 12.15 -10.95 -5.50
N PHE A 91 11.55 -9.94 -4.87
CA PHE A 91 11.64 -8.55 -5.32
C PHE A 91 13.09 -8.09 -5.37
N GLU A 92 13.85 -8.24 -4.28
CA GLU A 92 15.24 -7.83 -4.22
C GLU A 92 16.11 -8.57 -5.26
N SER A 93 15.77 -9.80 -5.65
CA SER A 93 16.53 -10.58 -6.64
C SER A 93 16.49 -10.02 -8.07
N ILE A 94 15.50 -9.18 -8.40
CA ILE A 94 15.31 -8.61 -9.74
C ILE A 94 15.76 -7.14 -9.85
N PHE A 95 16.29 -6.55 -8.78
CA PHE A 95 16.84 -5.19 -8.75
C PHE A 95 18.31 -5.16 -8.34
N GLU A 96 18.97 -4.04 -8.61
CA GLU A 96 20.35 -3.76 -8.15
C GLU A 96 20.27 -2.69 -7.06
N PRO A 97 20.29 -3.03 -5.76
CA PRO A 97 20.01 -2.08 -4.68
C PRO A 97 20.92 -0.85 -4.67
N MET A 98 22.18 -1.01 -5.06
CA MET A 98 23.19 0.06 -5.04
C MET A 98 23.10 1.01 -6.24
N LYS A 99 22.13 0.83 -7.13
CA LYS A 99 22.09 1.54 -8.40
C LYS A 99 20.98 2.57 -8.43
N TYR A 100 21.37 3.84 -8.48
CA TYR A 100 20.47 4.98 -8.63
C TYR A 100 19.35 4.73 -9.67
N PRO A 101 18.07 5.00 -9.38
CA PRO A 101 17.55 5.61 -8.15
C PRO A 101 17.20 4.60 -7.04
N ASN A 102 17.62 3.33 -7.14
CA ASN A 102 17.24 2.30 -6.16
C ASN A 102 17.70 2.70 -4.76
N GLY A 103 16.75 2.73 -3.82
CA GLY A 103 17.02 3.16 -2.46
C GLY A 103 17.07 4.68 -2.25
N GLU A 104 16.79 5.50 -3.28
CA GLU A 104 16.67 6.95 -3.14
C GLU A 104 15.38 7.29 -2.40
N SER A 105 15.51 7.99 -1.28
CA SER A 105 14.38 8.34 -0.41
C SER A 105 13.47 9.39 -1.07
N ILE A 106 12.17 9.20 -0.89
CA ILE A 106 11.12 10.17 -1.23
C ILE A 106 11.06 11.20 -0.10
N SER A 107 10.91 12.49 -0.45
CA SER A 107 10.77 13.54 0.55
C SER A 107 9.50 13.34 1.39
N SER A 108 9.54 13.77 2.65
CA SER A 108 8.42 13.64 3.59
C SER A 108 7.12 14.21 3.04
N ASP A 109 7.20 15.38 2.38
CA ASP A 109 6.02 16.06 1.83
C ASP A 109 5.38 15.23 0.69
N LYS A 110 6.20 14.71 -0.24
CA LYS A 110 5.70 13.82 -1.31
C LYS A 110 5.13 12.52 -0.72
N TYR A 111 5.81 11.97 0.28
CA TYR A 111 5.36 10.74 0.94
C TYR A 111 4.01 10.93 1.63
N ALA A 112 3.80 12.07 2.31
CA ALA A 112 2.52 12.42 2.91
C ALA A 112 1.39 12.48 1.86
N GLU A 113 1.63 13.12 0.72
CA GLU A 113 0.66 13.18 -0.38
C GLU A 113 0.29 11.78 -0.91
N ILE A 114 1.28 10.90 -1.09
CA ILE A 114 1.07 9.51 -1.52
C ILE A 114 0.22 8.75 -0.50
N ILE A 115 0.59 8.80 0.79
CA ILE A 115 -0.12 8.07 1.86
C ILE A 115 -1.55 8.56 2.02
N ASN A 116 -1.77 9.87 1.99
CA ASN A 116 -3.12 10.44 2.06
C ASN A 116 -3.97 9.97 0.89
N LYS A 117 -3.41 9.98 -0.32
CA LYS A 117 -4.14 9.50 -1.50
C LYS A 117 -4.46 8.01 -1.45
N LEU A 118 -3.53 7.19 -0.96
CA LEU A 118 -3.80 5.77 -0.71
C LEU A 118 -4.92 5.59 0.32
N ASN A 119 -4.93 6.36 1.40
CA ASN A 119 -5.98 6.26 2.42
C ASN A 119 -7.35 6.64 1.82
N GLU A 120 -7.44 7.74 1.06
CA GLU A 120 -8.67 8.13 0.33
C GLU A 120 -9.19 6.97 -0.53
N ASN A 121 -8.35 6.43 -1.41
CA ASN A 121 -8.74 5.33 -2.30
C ASN A 121 -9.14 4.06 -1.52
N ILE A 122 -8.53 3.80 -0.36
CA ILE A 122 -8.91 2.69 0.53
C ILE A 122 -10.30 2.90 1.12
N GLN A 123 -10.62 4.11 1.61
CA GLN A 123 -11.91 4.44 2.19
C GLN A 123 -13.03 4.39 1.14
N ASP A 124 -12.74 4.87 -0.07
CA ASP A 124 -13.70 4.90 -1.18
C ASP A 124 -13.88 3.54 -1.87
N GLY A 125 -13.05 2.55 -1.55
CA GLY A 125 -13.06 1.24 -2.20
C GLY A 125 -12.46 1.24 -3.60
N ASN A 126 -11.78 2.31 -4.01
CA ASN A 126 -11.16 2.51 -5.32
C ASN A 126 -9.70 2.01 -5.36
N ILE A 127 -9.45 0.83 -4.79
CA ILE A 127 -8.09 0.27 -4.71
C ILE A 127 -8.04 -1.23 -4.99
N ALA A 128 -7.07 -1.65 -5.80
CA ALA A 128 -6.73 -3.06 -6.00
C ALA A 128 -5.47 -3.45 -5.21
N PHE A 129 -5.47 -4.69 -4.75
CA PHE A 129 -4.28 -5.34 -4.20
C PHE A 129 -3.91 -6.50 -5.12
N ASN A 130 -2.70 -6.46 -5.66
CA ASN A 130 -2.24 -7.44 -6.65
C ASN A 130 -0.97 -8.12 -6.14
N GLU A 131 -1.05 -9.42 -5.80
CA GLU A 131 0.10 -10.18 -5.35
C GLU A 131 0.65 -11.07 -6.47
N CYS A 132 1.97 -11.02 -6.68
CA CYS A 132 2.68 -11.84 -7.65
C CYS A 132 3.91 -12.52 -7.03
N TYR A 133 4.40 -13.53 -7.73
CA TYR A 133 5.62 -14.27 -7.40
C TYR A 133 6.39 -14.63 -8.67
N LEU A 134 7.66 -15.00 -8.50
CA LEU A 134 8.51 -15.39 -9.63
C LEU A 134 8.52 -16.90 -9.79
N SER A 135 8.32 -17.37 -11.02
CA SER A 135 8.43 -18.78 -11.36
C SER A 135 9.30 -18.97 -12.61
N LYS A 136 9.52 -20.22 -13.02
CA LYS A 136 10.26 -20.55 -14.25
C LYS A 136 9.33 -21.24 -15.24
N ASP A 137 9.40 -20.81 -16.49
CA ASP A 137 8.74 -21.51 -17.59
C ASP A 137 9.47 -22.82 -17.95
N ARG A 138 8.95 -23.54 -18.97
CA ARG A 138 9.54 -24.79 -19.46
C ARG A 138 10.97 -24.66 -20.00
N ASN A 139 11.40 -23.43 -20.33
CA ASN A 139 12.74 -23.11 -20.83
C ASN A 139 13.64 -22.55 -19.72
N ASN A 140 13.25 -22.67 -18.44
CA ASN A 140 13.94 -22.08 -17.29
C ASN A 140 14.00 -20.53 -17.30
N LYS A 141 13.17 -19.87 -18.11
CA LYS A 141 13.06 -18.40 -18.12
C LYS A 141 12.20 -17.95 -16.96
N ILE A 142 12.64 -16.91 -16.25
CA ILE A 142 11.87 -16.30 -15.17
C ILE A 142 10.60 -15.64 -15.76
N ILE A 143 9.45 -15.94 -15.17
CA ILE A 143 8.15 -15.35 -15.48
C ILE A 143 7.48 -14.83 -14.20
N VAL A 144 6.44 -14.02 -14.37
CA VAL A 144 5.63 -13.47 -13.27
C VAL A 144 4.29 -14.21 -13.26
N ASP A 145 3.99 -14.86 -12.15
CA ASP A 145 2.68 -15.45 -11.89
C ASP A 145 1.93 -14.62 -10.85
N TRP A 146 0.61 -14.61 -10.95
CA TRP A 146 -0.27 -13.80 -10.11
C TRP A 146 -1.12 -14.68 -9.21
N LYS A 147 -1.29 -14.27 -7.96
CA LYS A 147 -2.23 -14.94 -7.07
C LYS A 147 -3.66 -14.48 -7.37
N ASP A 148 -4.58 -15.44 -7.37
CA ASP A 148 -6.01 -15.15 -7.54
C ASP A 148 -6.60 -14.37 -6.36
N LYS A 149 -6.07 -14.63 -5.16
CA LYS A 149 -6.50 -14.01 -3.91
C LYS A 149 -5.28 -13.60 -3.08
N VAL A 150 -5.34 -12.38 -2.58
CA VAL A 150 -4.36 -11.85 -1.61
C VAL A 150 -4.83 -12.19 -0.20
N ASN A 151 -3.90 -12.37 0.73
CA ASN A 151 -4.20 -12.63 2.13
C ASN A 151 -4.98 -11.45 2.77
N THR A 152 -6.19 -11.72 3.25
CA THR A 152 -7.08 -10.69 3.79
C THR A 152 -6.59 -10.07 5.10
N SER A 153 -5.87 -10.82 5.94
CA SER A 153 -5.33 -10.25 7.19
C SER A 153 -4.20 -9.28 6.89
N GLU A 154 -3.30 -9.64 5.96
CA GLU A 154 -2.21 -8.76 5.50
C GLU A 154 -2.77 -7.45 4.92
N ILE A 155 -3.83 -7.53 4.10
CA ILE A 155 -4.47 -6.34 3.55
C ILE A 155 -5.13 -5.48 4.63
N LYS A 156 -5.75 -6.10 5.64
CA LYS A 156 -6.34 -5.36 6.76
C LYS A 156 -5.27 -4.57 7.50
N ASP A 157 -4.16 -5.22 7.86
CA ASP A 157 -3.10 -4.57 8.62
C ASP A 157 -2.40 -3.47 7.80
N LEU A 158 -2.22 -3.67 6.49
CA LEU A 158 -1.72 -2.66 5.58
C LEU A 158 -2.63 -1.42 5.56
N LYS A 159 -3.95 -1.61 5.46
CA LYS A 159 -4.92 -0.52 5.49
C LYS A 159 -4.88 0.25 6.82
N GLU A 160 -4.77 -0.47 7.94
CA GLU A 160 -4.62 0.14 9.27
C GLU A 160 -3.33 0.96 9.37
N ASN A 161 -2.22 0.46 8.82
CA ASN A 161 -0.95 1.20 8.76
C ASN A 161 -1.09 2.48 7.92
N ILE A 162 -1.63 2.39 6.70
CA ILE A 162 -1.81 3.56 5.82
C ILE A 162 -2.69 4.60 6.50
N ASN A 163 -3.80 4.19 7.12
CA ASN A 163 -4.67 5.10 7.86
C ASN A 163 -3.93 5.77 9.02
N ALA A 164 -3.19 5.02 9.84
CA ALA A 164 -2.43 5.60 10.95
C ALA A 164 -1.33 6.57 10.48
N ILE A 165 -0.61 6.26 9.39
CA ILE A 165 0.42 7.14 8.81
C ILE A 165 -0.22 8.42 8.25
N SER A 166 -1.41 8.34 7.65
CA SER A 166 -2.13 9.51 7.12
C SER A 166 -2.56 10.53 8.19
N LEU A 167 -2.52 10.14 9.46
CA LEU A 167 -2.86 10.98 10.61
C LEU A 167 -1.64 11.58 11.32
N LEU A 168 -0.45 11.35 10.79
CA LEU A 168 0.78 11.96 11.31
C LEU A 168 0.88 13.40 10.84
N ASP A 169 1.25 14.30 11.74
CA ASP A 169 1.71 15.62 11.34
C ASP A 169 3.10 15.55 10.69
N LYS A 170 3.58 16.68 10.17
CA LYS A 170 4.86 16.74 9.44
C LYS A 170 6.06 16.30 10.29
N ASN A 171 6.07 16.63 11.58
CA ASN A 171 7.18 16.27 12.47
C ASN A 171 7.11 14.78 12.83
N GLU A 172 5.92 14.30 13.18
CA GLU A 172 5.68 12.89 13.47
C GLU A 172 6.02 12.01 12.26
N LEU A 173 5.67 12.44 11.06
CA LEU A 173 6.00 11.74 9.83
C LEU A 173 7.51 11.72 9.59
N GLN A 174 8.21 12.83 9.80
CA GLN A 174 9.66 12.87 9.65
C GLN A 174 10.35 11.93 10.65
N ASP A 175 9.89 11.91 11.90
CA ASP A 175 10.41 11.00 12.93
C ASP A 175 10.13 9.53 12.58
N PHE A 176 8.94 9.23 12.07
CA PHE A 176 8.59 7.92 11.55
C PHE A 176 9.53 7.50 10.41
N LEU A 177 9.77 8.37 9.43
CA LEU A 177 10.68 8.11 8.31
C LEU A 177 12.15 7.94 8.76
N ASN A 178 12.52 8.49 9.92
CA ASN A 178 13.82 8.30 10.55
C ASN A 178 13.92 7.00 11.39
N GLY A 179 12.87 6.16 11.39
CA GLY A 179 12.84 4.85 12.05
C GLY A 179 12.22 4.85 13.45
N ASN A 180 11.49 5.89 13.84
CA ASN A 180 10.78 5.91 15.13
C ASN A 180 9.38 5.27 15.02
N ASP A 181 9.33 3.94 14.93
CA ASP A 181 8.09 3.18 14.71
C ASP A 181 7.07 3.27 15.86
N LYS A 182 7.51 3.67 17.06
CA LYS A 182 6.64 3.80 18.25
C LYS A 182 5.51 4.81 18.05
N ILE A 183 5.71 5.80 17.18
CA ILE A 183 4.70 6.81 16.84
C ILE A 183 3.48 6.15 16.20
N LEU A 184 3.70 5.13 15.37
CA LEU A 184 2.63 4.44 14.66
C LEU A 184 1.74 3.63 15.63
N ASP A 185 2.36 2.93 16.59
CA ASP A 185 1.64 2.16 17.60
C ASP A 185 0.73 3.05 18.46
N ASN A 186 1.22 4.24 18.83
CA ASN A 186 0.44 5.23 19.57
C ASN A 186 -0.79 5.68 18.77
N LYS A 187 -0.64 5.97 17.48
CA LYS A 187 -1.75 6.42 16.61
C LYS A 187 -2.78 5.31 16.37
N LYS A 188 -2.33 4.06 16.21
CA LYS A 188 -3.23 2.90 16.11
C LYS A 188 -4.07 2.71 17.36
N ASN A 189 -3.49 2.90 18.55
CA ASN A 189 -4.23 2.80 19.81
C ASN A 189 -5.29 3.91 19.92
N VAL A 190 -4.94 5.15 19.56
CA VAL A 190 -5.91 6.26 19.51
C VAL A 190 -7.07 5.98 18.54
N LEU A 191 -6.81 5.29 17.43
CA LEU A 191 -7.85 4.88 16.48
C LEU A 191 -8.79 3.80 17.03
N LYS A 192 -8.28 2.88 17.87
CA LYS A 192 -9.09 1.85 18.53
C LYS A 192 -10.00 2.43 19.63
N ASP A 193 -9.54 3.50 20.27
CA ASP A 193 -10.27 4.15 21.37
C ASP A 193 -11.31 5.17 20.89
N LYS A 194 -11.30 5.56 19.61
CA LYS A 194 -12.39 6.35 19.03
C LYS A 194 -13.64 5.48 18.94
N PRO A 195 -14.74 5.83 19.63
CA PRO A 195 -15.99 5.14 19.42
C PRO A 195 -16.34 5.20 17.93
N PRO A 196 -16.85 4.11 17.34
CA PRO A 196 -17.30 4.14 15.95
C PRO A 196 -18.22 5.34 15.82
N LYS A 197 -17.89 6.29 14.93
CA LYS A 197 -18.78 7.41 14.63
C LYS A 197 -20.14 6.78 14.34
N SER A 198 -21.08 6.97 15.27
CA SER A 198 -22.46 6.61 15.03
C SER A 198 -22.84 7.41 13.80
N LEU A 199 -22.99 6.74 12.66
CA LEU A 199 -23.89 7.22 11.63
C LEU A 199 -25.16 7.55 12.37
N CYS A 200 -25.52 8.84 12.43
CA CYS A 200 -26.78 9.28 12.99
C CYS A 200 -27.89 8.53 12.27
N SER A 201 -28.33 7.41 12.85
CA SER A 201 -29.61 6.81 12.57
C SER A 201 -30.62 7.83 13.08
N ASN A 202 -31.29 8.51 12.15
CA ASN A 202 -32.52 9.20 12.47
C ASN A 202 -33.43 8.22 13.21
N GLU A 203 -33.64 8.49 14.50
CA GLU A 203 -34.59 7.79 15.33
C GLU A 203 -36.00 7.98 14.74
N MET A 204 -36.54 6.94 14.13
CA MET A 204 -37.99 6.73 14.09
C MET A 204 -38.32 5.69 15.16
N LYS A 205 -39.05 6.14 16.19
CA LYS A 205 -39.52 5.32 17.30
C LYS A 205 -40.46 4.19 16.83
N PRO A 206 -40.48 3.05 17.55
CA PRO A 206 -41.09 1.81 17.10
C PRO A 206 -42.58 1.72 17.42
N ASN A 207 -43.32 0.94 16.62
CA ASN A 207 -44.67 0.50 16.93
C ASN A 207 -44.65 -0.93 17.48
N ALA A 208 -45.43 -1.15 18.54
CA ALA A 208 -45.39 -2.33 19.39
C ALA A 208 -45.99 -3.59 18.75
N GLY A 209 -45.41 -4.77 19.01
CA GLY A 209 -45.95 -6.03 18.51
C GLY A 209 -45.26 -7.32 18.99
N LYS A 210 -45.52 -7.68 20.25
CA LYS A 210 -45.55 -9.04 20.88
C LYS A 210 -44.27 -9.91 21.00
N PRO A 211 -44.17 -10.73 22.09
CA PRO A 211 -42.98 -11.53 22.43
C PRO A 211 -43.15 -13.04 22.16
N PHE A 212 -42.05 -13.76 21.90
CA PHE A 212 -41.88 -15.22 22.06
C PHE A 212 -40.36 -15.58 22.11
N PRO A 213 -39.94 -16.76 22.63
CA PRO A 213 -38.95 -16.82 23.71
C PRO A 213 -37.64 -17.59 23.41
N ASN A 214 -36.65 -17.31 24.27
CA ASN A 214 -35.58 -18.14 24.83
C ASN A 214 -34.57 -18.94 23.95
N ASN A 215 -33.32 -18.44 24.01
CA ASN A 215 -32.01 -19.13 24.21
C ASN A 215 -31.41 -20.03 23.10
N PRO A 216 -30.07 -20.29 23.07
CA PRO A 216 -29.05 -20.04 24.12
C PRO A 216 -27.74 -19.31 23.69
N LYS A 217 -26.91 -19.07 24.71
CA LYS A 217 -25.54 -18.51 24.80
C LYS A 217 -24.60 -18.72 23.60
N PRO A 218 -23.73 -17.74 23.26
CA PRO A 218 -22.58 -17.95 22.40
C PRO A 218 -21.42 -18.61 23.14
N GLU A 219 -20.80 -19.58 22.49
CA GLU A 219 -19.53 -20.18 22.86
C GLU A 219 -18.41 -19.12 22.86
N THR A 220 -17.58 -19.17 23.90
CA THR A 220 -16.37 -18.38 24.04
C THR A 220 -15.35 -18.81 22.99
N SER A 221 -15.15 -17.98 21.98
CA SER A 221 -13.98 -18.07 21.09
C SER A 221 -12.69 -17.80 21.88
N PRO A 222 -11.61 -18.55 21.65
CA PRO A 222 -10.32 -18.32 22.31
C PRO A 222 -9.78 -16.93 21.96
N PRO A 223 -8.92 -16.35 22.82
CA PRO A 223 -8.36 -15.03 22.58
C PRO A 223 -7.63 -15.03 21.24
N ALA A 224 -7.99 -14.07 20.39
CA ALA A 224 -7.25 -13.78 19.18
C ALA A 224 -5.81 -13.48 19.58
N GLU A 225 -4.87 -14.31 19.14
CA GLU A 225 -3.46 -13.99 19.19
C GLU A 225 -3.26 -12.69 18.40
N THR A 226 -2.95 -11.61 19.13
CA THR A 226 -2.52 -10.34 18.55
C THR A 226 -1.21 -10.57 17.80
N PHE A 227 -1.31 -10.79 16.49
CA PHE A 227 -0.19 -10.63 15.58
C PHE A 227 0.20 -9.16 15.60
N THR A 228 1.26 -8.84 16.34
CA THR A 228 1.90 -7.54 16.25
C THR A 228 2.70 -7.54 14.96
N LEU A 229 2.22 -6.81 13.96
CA LEU A 229 2.98 -6.51 12.75
C LEU A 229 4.19 -5.69 13.19
N LYS A 230 5.31 -6.36 13.43
CA LYS A 230 6.61 -5.72 13.58
C LYS A 230 6.99 -5.25 12.18
N LEU A 231 6.63 -4.01 11.86
CA LEU A 231 7.46 -3.24 10.95
C LEU A 231 8.82 -3.15 11.65
N LYS A 232 9.69 -4.10 11.36
CA LYS A 232 11.11 -3.96 11.63
C LYS A 232 11.65 -3.17 10.46
N MET A 233 11.70 -1.85 10.62
CA MET A 233 12.45 -0.97 9.72
C MET A 233 13.95 -1.13 9.93
#